data_AF-A0A845UK38-F1
#
_entry.id   AF-A0A845UK38-F1
#
_cell.length_a   1.000
_cell.length_b   1.000
_cell.length_c   1.000
_cell.angle_alpha   90.00
_cell.angle_beta   90.00
_cell.angle_gamma   90.00
#
_symmetry.space_group_name_H-M   'P 1'
#
loop_
_entity.id
_entity.type
_entity.pdbx_description
1 polymer ?
#
loop_
_entity_poly.entity_id
_entity_poly.type
_entity_poly.pdbx_seq_one_letter_code
_entity_poly.pdbx_strand_id
1 'polypeptide(L)'
;MAQSQEAGAGAVYRLLDLLARVCVTVAGTGLVVLIAIFGWLVWGRYILNDTPTWVEQLALLLVVWITFLGAAAGVWGRTHLSVDFLRDAFPGPIAMAMKWLALVGVLIFALCLGWQGYILAENTWARTVPMLGISEGLRAVPMAICGALSALFTLYQMAELAKGRGY
;
A
#
# COMPACT_ATOMS: atom_id res chain seq x y z
N MET A 1 -8.45 -35.49 7.14
CA MET A 1 -8.70 -34.58 5.99
C MET A 1 -9.05 -33.14 6.40
N ALA A 2 -9.55 -32.88 7.62
CA ALA A 2 -9.78 -31.51 8.12
C ALA A 2 -8.48 -30.78 8.59
N GLN A 3 -7.50 -31.50 9.15
CA GLN A 3 -6.24 -30.89 9.65
C GLN A 3 -5.32 -30.34 8.55
N SER A 4 -5.41 -30.84 7.31
CA SER A 4 -4.67 -30.29 6.16
C SER A 4 -5.24 -28.96 5.66
N GLN A 5 -6.51 -28.66 5.98
CA GLN A 5 -7.20 -27.45 5.52
C GLN A 5 -6.96 -26.24 6.45
N GLU A 6 -6.69 -26.48 7.74
CA GLU A 6 -6.33 -25.44 8.72
C GLU A 6 -4.87 -24.97 8.58
N ALA A 7 -3.94 -25.89 8.29
CA ALA A 7 -2.54 -25.56 8.07
C ALA A 7 -2.32 -24.65 6.85
N GLY A 8 -3.10 -24.86 5.78
CA GLY A 8 -3.05 -24.05 4.55
C GLY A 8 -3.56 -22.62 4.76
N ALA A 9 -4.65 -22.43 5.49
CA ALA A 9 -5.17 -21.11 5.83
C ALA A 9 -4.18 -20.31 6.71
N GLY A 10 -3.52 -20.99 7.64
CA GLY A 10 -2.47 -20.39 8.48
C GLY A 10 -1.17 -20.09 7.73
N ALA A 11 -0.81 -20.87 6.72
CA ALA A 11 0.35 -20.59 5.87
C ALA A 11 0.12 -19.35 4.98
N VAL A 12 -1.04 -19.25 4.34
CA VAL A 12 -1.42 -18.09 3.51
C VAL A 12 -1.50 -16.83 4.36
N TYR A 13 -2.14 -16.88 5.53
CA TYR A 13 -2.19 -15.75 6.45
C TYR A 13 -0.79 -15.25 6.84
N ARG A 14 0.11 -16.16 7.22
CA ARG A 14 1.50 -15.82 7.60
C ARG A 14 2.28 -15.18 6.45
N LEU A 15 2.05 -15.65 5.22
CA LEU A 15 2.67 -15.05 4.03
C LEU A 15 2.16 -13.63 3.79
N LEU A 16 0.83 -13.42 3.82
CA LEU A 16 0.24 -12.10 3.64
C LEU A 16 0.66 -11.12 4.75
N ASP A 17 0.73 -11.60 5.99
CA ASP A 17 1.20 -10.84 7.13
C ASP A 17 2.70 -10.50 7.03
N LEU A 18 3.52 -11.42 6.53
CA LEU A 18 4.92 -11.14 6.21
C LEU A 18 5.03 -10.06 5.13
N LEU A 19 4.26 -10.16 4.04
CA LEU A 19 4.27 -9.15 2.97
C LEU A 19 3.86 -7.77 3.50
N ALA A 20 2.80 -7.70 4.31
CA ALA A 20 2.38 -6.46 4.94
C ALA A 20 3.47 -5.88 5.85
N ARG A 21 4.09 -6.71 6.69
CA ARG A 21 5.22 -6.30 7.55
C ARG A 21 6.39 -5.77 6.74
N VAL A 22 6.78 -6.48 5.67
CA VAL A 22 7.84 -6.02 4.76
C VAL A 22 7.51 -4.64 4.20
N CYS A 23 6.27 -4.42 3.71
CA CYS A 23 5.83 -3.12 3.21
C CYS A 23 5.97 -2.02 4.28
N VAL A 24 5.56 -2.28 5.52
CA VAL A 24 5.71 -1.32 6.63
C VAL A 24 7.17 -1.03 6.95
N THR A 25 8.04 -2.05 7.03
CA THR A 25 9.48 -1.83 7.25
C THR A 25 10.11 -1.02 6.12
N VAL A 26 9.79 -1.33 4.86
CA VAL A 26 10.32 -0.57 3.71
C VAL A 26 9.81 0.87 3.74
N ALA A 27 8.52 1.11 3.99
CA ALA A 27 7.96 2.44 4.13
C ALA A 27 8.59 3.21 5.31
N GLY A 28 8.76 2.56 6.47
CA GLY A 28 9.37 3.16 7.66
C GLY A 28 10.84 3.54 7.44
N THR A 29 11.63 2.65 6.83
CA THR A 29 13.02 2.96 6.46
C THR A 29 13.11 4.09 5.43
N GLY A 30 12.23 4.09 4.43
CA GLY A 30 12.11 5.19 3.47
C GLY A 30 11.80 6.53 4.13
N LEU A 31 10.94 6.54 5.14
CA LEU A 31 10.63 7.75 5.92
C LEU A 31 11.84 8.28 6.68
N VAL A 32 12.63 7.41 7.31
CA VAL A 32 13.87 7.81 7.98
C VAL A 32 14.87 8.41 6.98
N VAL A 33 15.01 7.80 5.81
CA VAL A 33 15.87 8.30 4.73
C VAL A 33 15.39 9.66 4.23
N LEU A 34 14.08 9.84 4.05
CA LEU A 34 13.46 11.10 3.65
C LEU A 34 13.81 12.23 4.64
N ILE A 35 13.68 11.96 5.94
CA ILE A 35 14.01 12.92 7.00
C ILE A 35 15.50 13.29 6.95
N ALA A 36 16.39 12.30 6.80
CA ALA A 36 17.82 12.54 6.71
C ALA A 36 18.19 13.40 5.49
N ILE A 37 17.57 13.15 4.34
CA ILE A 37 17.77 13.94 3.11
C ILE A 37 17.32 15.39 3.29
N PHE A 38 16.16 15.63 3.92
CA PHE A 38 15.72 16.99 4.22
C PHE A 38 16.62 17.68 5.25
N GLY A 39 17.15 16.94 6.23
CA GLY A 39 18.18 17.44 7.14
C GLY A 39 19.43 17.90 6.38
N TRP A 40 19.87 17.11 5.39
CA TRP A 40 20.99 17.48 4.51
C TRP A 40 20.68 18.71 3.66
N LEU A 41 19.45 18.84 3.13
CA LEU A 41 19.01 20.03 2.38
C LEU A 41 19.13 21.31 3.22
N VAL A 42 18.66 21.26 4.47
CA VAL A 42 18.75 22.37 5.42
C VAL A 42 20.23 22.69 5.68
N TRP A 43 21.04 21.68 6.00
CA TRP A 43 22.47 21.85 6.26
C TRP A 43 23.20 22.49 5.06
N GLY A 44 23.02 21.95 3.86
CA GLY A 44 23.62 22.49 2.63
C GLY A 44 23.23 23.94 2.37
N ARG A 45 21.94 24.25 2.50
CA ARG A 45 21.43 25.61 2.26
C ARG A 45 22.01 26.63 3.24
N TYR A 46 22.08 26.30 4.53
CA TYR A 46 22.47 27.27 5.55
C TYR A 46 23.98 27.32 5.82
N ILE A 47 24.73 26.25 5.52
CA ILE A 47 26.16 26.15 5.84
C ILE A 47 27.03 26.20 4.58
N LEU A 48 26.64 25.53 3.50
CA LEU A 48 27.38 25.55 2.24
C LEU A 48 26.93 26.67 1.30
N ASN A 49 25.78 27.30 1.60
CA ASN A 49 25.15 28.28 0.73
C ASN A 49 24.88 27.71 -0.69
N ASP A 50 24.77 26.39 -0.80
CA ASP A 50 24.50 25.64 -2.02
C ASP A 50 23.31 24.70 -1.75
N THR A 51 22.29 24.78 -2.60
CA THR A 51 21.03 24.03 -2.42
C THR A 51 20.99 22.88 -3.41
N PRO A 52 21.13 21.63 -2.97
CA PRO A 52 21.14 20.49 -3.88
C PRO A 52 19.76 20.28 -4.51
N THR A 53 19.65 20.47 -5.83
CA THR A 53 18.39 20.39 -6.59
C THR A 53 17.85 18.97 -6.77
N TRP A 54 18.70 17.95 -6.68
CA TRP A 54 18.29 16.53 -6.80
C TRP A 54 17.46 16.05 -5.60
N VAL A 55 17.58 16.71 -4.45
CA VAL A 55 16.90 16.32 -3.20
C VAL A 55 15.38 16.38 -3.36
N GLU A 56 14.87 17.39 -4.02
CA GLU A 56 13.42 17.56 -4.24
C GLU A 56 12.84 16.38 -5.03
N GLN A 57 13.50 15.99 -6.12
CA GLN A 57 13.05 14.90 -7.00
C GLN A 57 13.11 13.54 -6.29
N LEU A 58 14.13 13.32 -5.46
CA LEU A 58 14.28 12.09 -4.67
C LEU A 58 13.27 12.04 -3.53
N ALA A 59 13.00 13.18 -2.87
CA ALA A 59 11.99 13.26 -1.83
C ALA A 59 10.60 12.89 -2.37
N LEU A 60 10.21 13.44 -3.54
CA LEU A 60 8.95 13.09 -4.20
C LEU A 60 8.86 11.59 -4.51
N LEU A 61 9.96 10.99 -5.01
CA LEU A 61 10.01 9.55 -5.25
C LEU A 61 9.79 8.77 -3.95
N LEU A 62 10.53 9.08 -2.89
CA LEU A 62 10.41 8.40 -1.59
C LEU A 62 9.01 8.53 -1.00
N VAL A 63 8.41 9.73 -1.02
CA VAL A 63 7.06 9.97 -0.50
C VAL A 63 6.04 9.07 -1.20
N VAL A 64 6.12 8.92 -2.52
CA VAL A 64 5.23 8.05 -3.29
C VAL A 64 5.41 6.58 -2.86
N TRP A 65 6.64 6.11 -2.74
CA TRP A 65 6.93 4.75 -2.27
C TRP A 65 6.41 4.50 -0.85
N ILE A 66 6.66 5.41 0.09
CA ILE A 66 6.20 5.31 1.48
C ILE A 66 4.67 5.28 1.54
N THR A 67 4.01 6.19 0.81
CA THR A 67 2.56 6.34 0.83
C THR A 67 1.86 5.08 0.32
N PHE A 68 2.26 4.56 -0.84
CA PHE A 68 1.62 3.40 -1.44
C PHE A 68 1.92 2.09 -0.70
N LEU A 69 3.16 1.89 -0.22
CA LEU A 69 3.48 0.71 0.59
C LEU A 69 2.78 0.74 1.96
N GLY A 70 2.70 1.92 2.58
CA GLY A 70 1.95 2.13 3.82
C GLY A 70 0.45 1.88 3.62
N ALA A 71 -0.13 2.37 2.53
CA ALA A 71 -1.53 2.13 2.19
C ALA A 71 -1.84 0.64 1.99
N ALA A 72 -0.99 -0.08 1.25
CA ALA A 72 -1.15 -1.52 1.04
C ALA A 72 -1.15 -2.30 2.37
N ALA A 73 -0.23 -1.96 3.28
CA ALA A 73 -0.21 -2.55 4.61
C ALA A 73 -1.41 -2.14 5.48
N GLY A 74 -1.91 -0.90 5.33
CA GLY A 74 -3.12 -0.43 6.02
C GLY A 74 -4.37 -1.23 5.64
N VAL A 75 -4.50 -1.64 4.37
CA VAL A 75 -5.59 -2.51 3.91
C VAL A 75 -5.55 -3.87 4.61
N TRP A 76 -4.36 -4.42 4.88
CA TRP A 76 -4.21 -5.64 5.69
C TRP A 76 -4.57 -5.41 7.16
N GLY A 77 -4.10 -4.30 7.74
CA GLY A 77 -4.37 -3.91 9.13
C GLY A 77 -5.79 -3.42 9.41
N ARG A 78 -6.69 -3.43 8.42
CA ARG A 78 -8.09 -2.96 8.52
C ARG A 78 -8.22 -1.54 9.06
N THR A 79 -7.42 -0.60 8.54
CA THR A 79 -7.51 0.81 8.94
C THR A 79 -8.81 1.51 8.53
N HIS A 80 -9.75 0.82 7.86
CA HIS A 80 -11.10 1.32 7.56
C HIS A 80 -12.03 1.37 8.80
N LEU A 81 -11.49 1.76 9.96
CA LEU A 81 -12.17 1.85 11.26
C LEU A 81 -13.52 2.57 11.19
N SER A 82 -13.67 3.59 10.34
CA SER A 82 -14.95 4.30 10.16
C SER A 82 -16.10 3.42 9.66
N VAL A 83 -15.82 2.39 8.85
CA VAL A 83 -16.86 1.48 8.35
C VAL A 83 -17.28 0.50 9.45
N ASP A 84 -16.36 0.11 10.33
CA ASP A 84 -16.65 -0.76 11.46
C ASP A 84 -17.53 -0.07 12.51
N PHE A 85 -17.27 1.20 12.85
CA PHE A 85 -18.12 1.96 13.78
C PHE A 85 -19.57 2.14 13.29
N LEU A 86 -19.75 2.46 12.00
CA LEU A 86 -21.09 2.60 11.43
C LEU A 86 -21.81 1.26 11.35
N ARG A 87 -21.06 0.16 11.19
CA ARG A 87 -21.58 -1.21 11.17
C ARG A 87 -22.07 -1.68 12.55
N ASP A 88 -21.36 -1.34 13.62
CA ASP A 88 -21.74 -1.71 15.00
C ASP A 88 -23.07 -1.06 15.44
N ALA A 89 -23.51 -0.01 14.72
CA ALA A 89 -24.79 0.65 14.94
C ALA A 89 -26.00 -0.06 14.31
N PHE A 90 -25.81 -1.07 13.43
CA PHE A 90 -26.90 -1.74 12.70
C PHE A 90 -27.08 -3.23 13.06
N PRO A 91 -28.31 -3.76 13.03
CA PRO A 91 -28.58 -5.18 13.31
C PRO A 91 -28.03 -6.11 12.22
N GLY A 92 -27.72 -7.35 12.64
CA GLY A 92 -26.90 -8.36 11.95
C GLY A 92 -26.99 -8.48 10.42
N PRO A 93 -28.18 -8.59 9.78
CA PRO A 93 -28.25 -8.78 8.33
C PRO A 93 -27.79 -7.55 7.54
N ILE A 94 -28.04 -6.33 8.02
CA ILE A 94 -27.62 -5.09 7.37
C ILE A 94 -26.10 -4.91 7.51
N ALA A 95 -25.57 -5.19 8.70
CA ALA A 95 -24.14 -5.17 8.98
C ALA A 95 -23.35 -6.13 8.05
N MET A 96 -23.91 -7.29 7.72
CA MET A 96 -23.29 -8.25 6.82
C MET A 96 -23.31 -7.77 5.35
N ALA A 97 -24.41 -7.17 4.90
CA ALA A 97 -24.51 -6.59 3.56
C ALA A 97 -23.53 -5.42 3.39
N MET A 98 -23.42 -4.54 4.40
CA MET A 98 -22.45 -3.43 4.39
C MET A 98 -21.01 -3.93 4.33
N LYS A 99 -20.68 -5.02 5.03
CA LYS A 99 -19.34 -5.63 4.99
C LYS A 99 -18.97 -6.13 3.60
N TRP A 100 -19.90 -6.82 2.94
CA TRP A 100 -19.70 -7.27 1.55
C TRP A 100 -19.57 -6.09 0.59
N LEU A 101 -20.41 -5.06 0.73
CA LEU A 101 -20.32 -3.85 -0.10
C LEU A 101 -18.96 -3.15 0.05
N ALA A 102 -18.47 -3.01 1.28
CA ALA A 102 -17.17 -2.41 1.54
C ALA A 102 -16.03 -3.23 0.92
N LEU A 103 -16.03 -4.56 1.11
CA LEU A 103 -15.00 -5.44 0.53
C LEU A 103 -15.01 -5.42 -1.01
N VAL A 104 -16.20 -5.43 -1.63
CA VAL A 104 -16.33 -5.33 -3.09
C VAL A 104 -15.84 -3.96 -3.57
N GLY A 105 -16.19 -2.88 -2.87
CA GLY A 105 -15.73 -1.53 -3.20
C GLY A 105 -14.20 -1.40 -3.12
N VAL A 106 -13.59 -1.91 -2.05
CA VAL A 106 -12.12 -1.93 -1.91
C VAL A 106 -11.47 -2.79 -2.98
N LEU A 107 -12.06 -3.93 -3.34
CA LEU A 107 -11.54 -4.79 -4.41
C LEU A 107 -11.53 -4.07 -5.76
N ILE A 108 -12.66 -3.46 -6.13
CA ILE A 108 -12.77 -2.71 -7.40
C ILE A 108 -11.74 -1.59 -7.42
N PHE A 109 -11.65 -0.81 -6.33
CA PHE A 109 -10.68 0.26 -6.22
C PHE A 109 -9.24 -0.25 -6.35
N ALA A 110 -8.89 -1.35 -5.67
CA ALA A 110 -7.56 -1.95 -5.73
C ALA A 110 -7.19 -2.45 -7.13
N LEU A 111 -8.15 -3.07 -7.85
CA LEU A 111 -7.95 -3.51 -9.23
C LEU A 111 -7.76 -2.33 -10.17
N CYS A 112 -8.60 -1.29 -10.06
CA CYS A 112 -8.45 -0.06 -10.84
C CYS A 112 -7.10 0.62 -10.56
N LEU A 113 -6.71 0.72 -9.29
CA LEU A 113 -5.44 1.32 -8.88
C LEU A 113 -4.25 0.54 -9.45
N GLY A 114 -4.30 -0.80 -9.38
CA GLY A 114 -3.25 -1.67 -9.91
C GLY A 114 -3.11 -1.55 -11.43
N TRP A 115 -4.24 -1.59 -12.14
CA TRP A 115 -4.29 -1.48 -13.59
C TRP A 115 -3.81 -0.11 -14.10
N GLN A 116 -4.33 0.97 -13.53
CA GLN A 116 -3.92 2.32 -13.90
C GLN A 116 -2.45 2.57 -13.53
N GLY A 117 -1.99 2.04 -12.39
CA GLY A 117 -0.59 2.10 -11.99
C GLY A 117 0.33 1.39 -12.99
N TYR A 118 -0.06 0.21 -13.49
CA TYR A 118 0.69 -0.51 -14.51
C TYR A 118 0.78 0.27 -15.83
N ILE A 119 -0.36 0.77 -16.33
CA ILE A 119 -0.42 1.58 -17.54
C ILE A 119 0.45 2.84 -17.38
N LEU A 120 0.39 3.49 -16.23
CA LEU A 120 1.19 4.68 -15.97
C LEU A 120 2.69 4.35 -15.94
N ALA A 121 3.07 3.21 -15.35
CA ALA A 121 4.46 2.77 -15.30
C ALA A 121 5.00 2.50 -16.71
N GLU A 122 4.25 1.81 -17.56
CA GLU A 122 4.62 1.53 -18.94
C GLU A 122 4.78 2.83 -19.76
N ASN A 123 3.81 3.73 -19.70
CA ASN A 123 3.83 4.99 -20.45
C ASN A 123 4.95 5.95 -20.02
N THR A 124 5.35 5.87 -18.75
CA THR A 124 6.34 6.78 -18.17
C THR A 124 7.73 6.15 -18.09
N TRP A 125 7.87 4.87 -18.45
CA TRP A 125 9.13 4.14 -18.39
C TRP A 125 10.22 4.75 -19.28
N ALA A 126 9.83 5.21 -20.47
CA ALA A 126 10.73 5.84 -21.43
C ALA A 126 11.11 7.29 -21.08
N ARG A 127 10.45 7.90 -20.07
CA ARG A 127 10.80 9.24 -19.59
C ARG A 127 11.78 9.14 -18.43
N THR A 128 12.75 10.05 -18.39
CA THR A 128 13.72 10.14 -17.31
C THR A 128 13.40 11.30 -16.39
N VAL A 129 13.61 11.10 -15.09
CA VAL A 129 13.48 12.15 -14.09
C VAL A 129 14.63 13.15 -14.31
N PRO A 130 14.34 14.45 -14.52
CA PRO A 130 15.38 15.46 -14.63
C PRO A 130 16.31 15.41 -13.40
N MET A 131 17.61 15.62 -13.59
CA MET A 131 18.66 15.62 -12.54
C MET A 131 19.04 14.25 -11.92
N LEU A 132 18.15 13.26 -11.88
CA LEU A 132 18.45 11.94 -11.29
C LEU A 132 18.88 10.88 -12.32
N GLY A 133 18.49 11.03 -13.59
CA GLY A 133 18.84 10.09 -14.66
C GLY A 133 18.15 8.71 -14.56
N ILE A 134 17.24 8.54 -13.58
CA ILE A 134 16.43 7.34 -13.40
C ILE A 134 15.12 7.44 -14.18
N SER A 135 14.48 6.31 -14.47
CA SER A 135 13.16 6.29 -15.14
C SER A 135 12.07 6.89 -14.23
N GLU A 136 11.25 7.78 -14.78
CA GLU A 136 10.04 8.29 -14.12
C GLU A 136 9.02 7.18 -13.83
N GLY A 137 9.10 6.05 -14.54
CA GLY A 137 8.28 4.85 -14.28
C GLY A 137 8.39 4.36 -12.83
N LEU A 138 9.51 4.62 -12.15
CA LEU A 138 9.71 4.27 -10.73
C LEU A 138 8.73 4.97 -9.77
N ARG A 139 8.09 6.07 -10.18
CA ARG A 139 7.03 6.72 -9.39
C ARG A 139 5.68 6.01 -9.54
N ALA A 140 5.45 5.32 -10.65
CA ALA A 140 4.19 4.62 -10.91
C ALA A 140 4.21 3.16 -10.43
N VAL A 141 5.39 2.54 -10.32
CA VAL A 141 5.53 1.15 -9.83
C VAL A 141 4.89 0.92 -8.45
N PRO A 142 5.10 1.78 -7.42
CA PRO A 142 4.51 1.57 -6.10
C PRO A 142 2.98 1.57 -6.12
N MET A 143 2.39 2.38 -7.00
CA MET A 143 0.94 2.43 -7.19
C MET A 143 0.40 1.09 -7.70
N ALA A 144 1.07 0.49 -8.69
CA ALA A 144 0.71 -0.82 -9.21
C ALA A 144 0.85 -1.92 -8.14
N ILE A 145 1.97 -1.91 -7.40
CA ILE A 145 2.22 -2.84 -6.29
C ILE A 145 1.14 -2.72 -5.22
N CYS A 146 0.79 -1.49 -4.83
CA CYS A 146 -0.25 -1.23 -3.83
C CYS A 146 -1.60 -1.79 -4.27
N GLY A 147 -2.02 -1.56 -5.51
CA GLY A 147 -3.26 -2.12 -6.05
C GLY A 147 -3.26 -3.65 -6.03
N ALA A 148 -2.18 -4.27 -6.50
CA ALA A 148 -2.05 -5.73 -6.54
C ALA A 148 -2.10 -6.37 -5.14
N LEU A 149 -1.34 -5.82 -4.18
CA LEU A 149 -1.33 -6.30 -2.80
C LEU A 149 -2.68 -6.08 -2.11
N SER A 150 -3.29 -4.91 -2.28
CA SER A 150 -4.59 -4.59 -1.70
C SER A 150 -5.69 -5.51 -2.25
N ALA A 151 -5.66 -5.83 -3.54
CA ALA A 151 -6.58 -6.78 -4.14
C ALA A 151 -6.39 -8.18 -3.54
N LEU A 152 -5.14 -8.65 -3.38
CA LEU A 152 -4.82 -9.94 -2.77
C LEU A 152 -5.32 -10.02 -1.32
N PHE A 153 -5.07 -8.99 -0.51
CA PHE A 153 -5.54 -8.92 0.88
C PHE A 153 -7.07 -8.92 0.95
N THR A 154 -7.74 -8.19 0.06
CA THR A 154 -9.20 -8.10 0.05
C THR A 154 -9.84 -9.42 -0.40
N LEU A 155 -9.25 -10.11 -1.38
CA LEU A 155 -9.67 -11.45 -1.80
C LEU A 155 -9.59 -12.47 -0.66
N TYR A 156 -8.50 -12.44 0.12
CA TYR A 156 -8.37 -13.29 1.30
C TYR A 156 -9.45 -12.99 2.35
N GLN A 157 -9.72 -11.70 2.62
CA GLN A 157 -10.75 -11.28 3.57
C GLN A 157 -12.17 -11.70 3.13
N MET A 158 -12.48 -11.59 1.83
CA MET A 158 -13.75 -12.09 1.28
C MET A 158 -13.87 -13.61 1.38
N ALA A 159 -12.79 -14.35 1.11
CA ALA A 159 -12.79 -15.81 1.21
C ALA A 159 -13.01 -16.29 2.65
N GLU A 160 -12.41 -15.63 3.64
CA GLU A 160 -12.65 -15.95 5.04
C GLU A 160 -14.05 -15.55 5.51
N LEU A 161 -14.58 -14.42 5.02
CA LEU A 161 -15.96 -14.02 5.28
C LEU A 161 -16.98 -15.04 4.75
N ALA A 162 -16.76 -15.56 3.53
CA ALA A 162 -17.62 -16.57 2.91
C ALA A 162 -17.62 -17.91 3.66
N LYS A 163 -16.53 -18.25 4.35
CA LYS A 163 -16.43 -19.47 5.17
C LYS A 163 -17.19 -19.36 6.50
N GLY A 164 -17.87 -18.24 6.77
CA GLY A 164 -18.53 -18.01 8.06
C GLY A 164 -17.54 -17.85 9.21
N ARG A 165 -16.24 -17.73 8.92
CA ARG A 165 -15.21 -17.27 9.86
C ARG A 165 -15.34 -15.75 9.93
N GLY A 166 -16.49 -15.33 10.45
CA GLY A 166 -16.69 -13.99 10.94
C GLY A 166 -15.62 -13.76 12.00
N TYR A 167 -14.71 -12.85 11.67
CA TYR A 167 -13.76 -12.27 12.62
C TYR A 167 -14.54 -11.54 13.69
#